data_AF-A0AAD6SR95-F1
#
_entry.id   AF-A0AAD6SR95-F1
#
_cell.length_a   1.000
_cell.length_b   1.000
_cell.length_c   1.000
_cell.angle_alpha   90.00
_cell.angle_beta   90.00
_cell.angle_gamma   90.00
#
_symmetry.space_group_name_H-M   'P 1'
#
loop_
_entity.id
_entity.type
_entity.pdbx_description
1 polymer ?
#
loop_
_entity_poly.entity_id
_entity_poly.type
_entity_poly.pdbx_seq_one_letter_code
_entity_poly.pdbx_strand_id
1 'polypeptide(L)'
;PAVSLARSHHILSVDCDSHPGNISVTFDTAVSFQTALDDWSQPQHEGILLISYVAGCGAGVATSERSFHIVTNITGSLKNLTVMGQMKTIPIHETVHPDQEIRLNVVTYQL
;
A
#
# COMPACT_ATOMS: atom_id res chain seq x y z
N PRO A 1 5.52 -9.04 1.34
CA PRO A 1 5.64 -8.24 2.59
C PRO A 1 4.33 -7.46 2.85
N ALA A 2 4.10 -6.98 4.08
CA ALA A 2 2.92 -6.18 4.42
C ALA A 2 3.33 -4.89 5.15
N VAL A 3 2.75 -3.77 4.74
CA VAL A 3 3.12 -2.42 5.20
C VAL A 3 1.87 -1.66 5.63
N SER A 4 1.88 -1.13 6.85
CA SER A 4 0.88 -0.18 7.31
C SER A 4 1.28 1.23 6.94
N LEU A 5 0.50 1.89 6.08
CA LEU A 5 0.67 3.32 5.79
C LEU A 5 0.04 4.19 6.90
N ALA A 6 -0.83 3.60 7.71
CA ALA A 6 -1.44 4.28 8.84
C ALA A 6 -0.37 4.61 9.90
N ARG A 7 -0.22 5.90 10.21
CA ARG A 7 0.65 6.45 11.28
C ARG A 7 2.15 6.58 10.97
N SER A 8 2.58 6.49 9.71
CA SER A 8 3.96 6.86 9.39
C SER A 8 4.13 8.38 9.47
N HIS A 9 5.12 8.87 10.22
CA HIS A 9 5.51 10.28 10.23
C HIS A 9 6.18 10.73 8.94
N HIS A 10 6.57 9.77 8.11
CA HIS A 10 7.32 10.01 6.87
C HIS A 10 6.47 10.00 5.61
N ILE A 11 5.18 9.67 5.74
CA ILE A 11 4.23 9.67 4.61
C ILE A 11 3.43 10.97 4.67
N LEU A 12 3.51 11.76 3.59
CA LEU A 12 2.76 13.01 3.45
C LEU A 12 1.37 12.79 2.86
N SER A 13 1.27 11.94 1.84
CA SER A 13 -0.01 11.60 1.22
C SER A 13 0.00 10.18 0.67
N VAL A 14 -1.21 9.63 0.58
CA VAL A 14 -1.49 8.37 -0.10
C VAL A 14 -2.67 8.64 -1.02
N ASP A 15 -2.44 8.50 -2.32
CA ASP A 15 -3.42 8.77 -3.35
C ASP A 15 -3.73 7.49 -4.11
N CYS A 16 -5.02 7.20 -4.28
CA CYS A 16 -5.49 6.06 -5.03
C CYS A 16 -6.31 6.52 -6.23
N ASP A 17 -5.85 6.16 -7.42
CA ASP A 17 -6.63 6.34 -8.63
C ASP A 17 -7.34 5.04 -8.98
N SER A 18 -8.66 5.02 -8.81
CA SER A 18 -9.50 3.86 -9.14
C SER A 18 -9.48 3.49 -10.63
N HIS A 19 -9.07 4.41 -11.51
CA HIS A 19 -8.99 4.22 -12.97
C HIS A 19 -7.74 4.95 -13.51
N PRO A 20 -6.55 4.35 -13.41
CA PRO A 20 -6.29 2.99 -13.90
C PRO A 20 -5.99 1.91 -12.83
N GLY A 21 -6.36 2.14 -11.56
CA GLY A 21 -6.06 1.20 -10.48
C GLY A 21 -4.62 1.36 -9.98
N ASN A 22 -4.20 2.60 -9.73
CA ASN A 22 -2.87 2.91 -9.22
C ASN A 22 -2.94 3.43 -7.79
N ILE A 23 -1.89 3.17 -7.03
CA ILE A 23 -1.65 3.82 -5.74
C ILE A 23 -0.33 4.58 -5.80
N SER A 24 -0.31 5.74 -5.18
CA SER A 24 0.87 6.59 -5.01
C SER A 24 1.05 6.91 -3.53
N VAL A 25 2.28 6.81 -3.03
CA VAL A 25 2.66 7.15 -1.66
C VAL A 25 3.77 8.19 -1.72
N THR A 26 3.52 9.39 -1.20
CA THR A 26 4.48 10.49 -1.18
C THR A 26 5.12 10.61 0.19
N PHE A 27 6.44 10.77 0.21
CA PHE A 27 7.25 10.80 1.42
C PHE A 27 7.80 12.19 1.73
N ASP A 28 8.11 12.43 3.00
CA ASP A 28 8.64 13.68 3.54
C ASP A 28 10.13 13.91 3.22
N THR A 29 10.91 12.83 3.07
CA THR A 29 12.35 12.88 2.85
C THR A 29 12.80 11.93 1.75
N ALA A 30 13.94 12.23 1.13
CA ALA A 30 14.58 11.35 0.16
C ALA A 30 14.99 10.00 0.77
N VAL A 31 15.33 9.99 2.07
CA VAL A 31 15.74 8.76 2.77
C VAL A 31 14.54 7.83 2.95
N SER A 32 13.42 8.33 3.49
CA SER A 32 12.21 7.52 3.67
C SER A 32 11.65 7.01 2.33
N PHE A 33 11.65 7.86 1.30
CA PHE A 33 11.34 7.46 -0.07
C PHE A 33 12.23 6.32 -0.58
N GLN A 34 13.56 6.46 -0.47
CA GLN A 34 14.50 5.50 -1.03
C GLN A 34 14.42 4.16 -0.28
N THR A 35 14.33 4.20 1.05
CA THR A 35 14.15 2.98 1.86
C THR A 35 12.86 2.26 1.49
N ALA A 36 11.75 2.98 1.32
CA ALA A 36 10.49 2.37 0.88
C ALA A 36 10.62 1.77 -0.53
N LEU A 37 11.18 2.52 -1.48
CA LEU A 37 11.36 2.03 -2.85
C LEU A 37 12.20 0.75 -2.88
N ASP A 38 13.36 0.75 -2.23
CA ASP A 38 14.30 -0.39 -2.23
C ASP A 38 13.71 -1.64 -1.59
N ASP A 39 12.90 -1.51 -0.54
CA ASP A 39 12.24 -2.63 0.11
C ASP A 39 11.04 -3.15 -0.70
N TRP A 40 10.26 -2.23 -1.26
CA TRP A 40 8.99 -2.56 -1.89
C TRP A 40 9.18 -3.09 -3.31
N SER A 41 10.18 -2.61 -4.05
CA SER A 41 10.47 -3.04 -5.42
C SER A 41 11.40 -4.27 -5.51
N GLN A 42 11.60 -5.00 -4.41
CA GLN A 42 12.48 -6.18 -4.45
C GLN A 42 11.93 -7.28 -5.38
N PRO A 43 12.75 -7.88 -6.27
CA PRO A 43 12.29 -8.84 -7.27
C PRO A 43 11.61 -10.10 -6.71
N GLN A 44 11.94 -10.49 -5.48
CA GLN A 44 11.32 -11.63 -4.79
C GLN A 44 9.88 -11.35 -4.33
N HIS A 45 9.42 -10.10 -4.38
CA HIS A 45 8.06 -9.74 -4.04
C HIS A 45 7.19 -9.78 -5.30
N GLU A 46 6.30 -10.78 -5.39
CA GLU A 46 5.23 -10.79 -6.41
C GLU A 46 4.23 -9.64 -6.22
N GLY A 47 4.24 -9.04 -5.03
CA GLY A 47 3.52 -7.83 -4.65
C GLY A 47 3.72 -7.54 -3.17
N ILE A 48 3.36 -6.34 -2.76
CA ILE A 48 3.31 -5.94 -1.35
C ILE A 48 1.87 -5.71 -0.93
N LEU A 49 1.53 -6.04 0.31
CA LEU A 49 0.26 -5.66 0.87
C LEU A 49 0.39 -4.29 1.54
N LEU A 50 -0.23 -3.26 0.98
CA LEU A 50 -0.39 -1.96 1.62
C LEU A 50 -1.72 -1.91 2.38
N ILE A 51 -1.64 -1.49 3.65
CA ILE A 51 -2.78 -1.31 4.54
C ILE A 51 -2.94 0.19 4.80
N SER A 52 -4.07 0.77 4.40
CA SER A 52 -4.30 2.22 4.48
C SER A 52 -5.72 2.55 4.95
N TYR A 53 -5.94 3.80 5.37
CA TYR A 53 -7.28 4.34 5.71
C TYR A 53 -7.66 5.46 4.73
N VAL A 54 -7.60 5.18 3.42
CA VAL A 54 -7.85 6.19 2.40
C VAL A 54 -9.24 5.97 1.82
N ALA A 55 -10.13 6.93 2.04
CA ALA A 55 -11.46 6.92 1.45
C ALA A 55 -11.34 6.96 -0.09
N GLY A 56 -12.04 6.06 -0.79
CA GLY A 56 -12.10 6.05 -2.25
C GLY A 56 -11.05 5.19 -2.98
N CYS A 57 -10.19 4.45 -2.27
CA CYS A 57 -9.30 3.45 -2.91
C CYS A 57 -10.07 2.19 -3.33
N GLY A 58 -10.81 2.25 -4.45
CA GLY A 58 -11.50 1.09 -5.02
C GLY A 58 -12.90 0.83 -4.46
N ALA A 59 -13.65 -0.04 -5.15
CA ALA A 59 -15.01 -0.39 -4.78
C ALA A 59 -15.04 -1.24 -3.49
N GLY A 60 -15.91 -0.88 -2.54
CA GLY A 60 -16.09 -1.62 -1.30
C GLY A 60 -15.23 -1.18 -0.11
N VAL A 61 -14.51 -0.05 -0.22
CA VAL A 61 -13.85 0.59 0.94
C VAL A 61 -14.88 1.39 1.73
N ALA A 62 -15.16 0.98 2.96
CA ALA A 62 -15.96 1.77 3.89
C ALA A 62 -15.12 2.94 4.43
N THR A 63 -15.70 4.15 4.38
CA THR A 63 -15.10 5.34 4.97
C THR A 63 -14.82 5.12 6.46
N SER A 64 -13.57 5.31 6.89
CA SER A 64 -13.08 5.06 8.28
C SER A 64 -12.68 3.63 8.63
N GLU A 65 -12.67 2.69 7.66
CA GLU A 65 -12.17 1.33 7.85
C GLU A 65 -10.80 1.11 7.16
N ARG A 66 -10.10 0.05 7.58
CA ARG A 66 -8.84 -0.35 6.92
C ARG A 66 -9.16 -0.87 5.52
N SER A 67 -8.39 -0.40 4.55
CA SER A 67 -8.38 -0.91 3.19
C SER A 67 -7.09 -1.67 2.93
N PHE A 68 -7.19 -2.74 2.14
CA PHE A 68 -6.11 -3.68 1.87
C PHE A 68 -5.85 -3.69 0.36
N HIS A 69 -4.61 -3.44 -0.03
CA HIS A 69 -4.23 -3.33 -1.44
C HIS A 69 -3.01 -4.19 -1.71
N ILE A 70 -3.12 -5.13 -2.65
CA ILE A 70 -1.93 -5.77 -3.21
C ILE A 70 -1.37 -4.83 -4.27
N VAL A 71 -0.11 -4.45 -4.13
CA VAL A 71 0.55 -3.49 -4.99
C VAL A 71 1.71 -4.15 -5.73
N THR A 72 1.73 -4.00 -7.05
CA THR A 72 2.71 -4.57 -7.97
C THR A 72 3.25 -3.49 -8.91
N ASN A 73 4.22 -3.84 -9.75
CA ASN A 73 4.83 -2.93 -10.73
C ASN A 73 5.30 -1.61 -10.10
N ILE A 74 5.99 -1.76 -8.96
CA ILE A 74 6.39 -0.64 -8.12
C ILE A 74 7.52 0.14 -8.78
N THR A 75 7.34 1.45 -8.85
CA THR A 75 8.29 2.41 -9.42
C THR A 75 8.39 3.64 -8.52
N GLY A 76 9.46 4.43 -8.67
CA GLY A 76 9.69 5.62 -7.87
C GLY A 76 9.97 6.86 -8.71
N SER A 77 9.56 8.01 -8.20
CA SER A 77 9.91 9.34 -8.72
C SER A 77 10.65 10.13 -7.65
N LEU A 78 11.97 10.25 -7.79
CA LEU A 78 12.81 11.02 -6.86
C LEU A 78 12.46 12.51 -6.87
N LYS A 79 11.97 13.04 -8.00
CA LYS A 79 11.57 14.45 -8.12
C LYS A 79 10.42 14.82 -7.17
N ASN A 80 9.49 13.87 -6.97
CA ASN A 80 8.29 14.07 -6.16
C ASN A 80 8.32 13.24 -4.88
N LEU A 81 9.43 12.55 -4.58
CA LEU A 81 9.57 11.61 -3.46
C LEU A 81 8.38 10.65 -3.35
N THR A 82 7.97 10.08 -4.49
CA THR A 82 6.73 9.32 -4.60
C THR A 82 7.01 7.90 -5.10
N VAL A 83 6.51 6.90 -4.38
CA VAL A 83 6.44 5.51 -4.83
C VAL A 83 5.07 5.26 -5.44
N MET A 84 5.03 4.63 -6.61
CA MET A 84 3.82 4.33 -7.36
C MET A 84 3.76 2.85 -7.67
N GLY A 85 2.55 2.29 -7.75
CA GLY A 85 2.35 0.92 -8.19
C GLY A 85 0.93 0.67 -8.66
N GLN A 86 0.74 -0.44 -9.35
CA GLN A 86 -0.58 -0.94 -9.69
C GLN A 86 -1.19 -1.58 -8.45
N MET A 87 -2.38 -1.14 -8.06
CA MET A 87 -3.09 -1.66 -6.90
C MET A 87 -4.25 -2.57 -7.32
N LYS A 88 -4.43 -3.66 -6.56
CA LYS A 88 -5.65 -4.44 -6.51
C LYS A 88 -6.21 -4.37 -5.09
N THR A 89 -7.33 -3.70 -4.92
CA THR A 89 -8.04 -3.62 -3.65
C THR A 89 -8.69 -4.97 -3.32
N ILE A 90 -8.48 -5.44 -2.09
CA ILE A 90 -9.16 -6.61 -1.54
C ILE A 90 -10.42 -6.11 -0.82
N PRO A 91 -11.62 -6.51 -1.24
CA PRO A 91 -12.86 -6.14 -0.57
C PRO A 91 -12.89 -6.64 0.88
N ILE A 92 -13.48 -5.85 1.78
CA ILE A 92 -13.47 -6.17 3.22
C ILE A 92 -14.21 -7.48 3.57
N HIS A 93 -15.25 -7.82 2.81
CA HIS A 93 -15.98 -9.07 3.00
C HIS A 93 -15.11 -10.30 2.67
N GLU A 94 -14.18 -10.19 1.72
CA GLU A 94 -13.22 -11.26 1.39
C GLU A 94 -12.12 -11.39 2.46
N THR A 95 -11.83 -10.32 3.22
CA THR A 95 -10.80 -10.32 4.28
C THR A 95 -11.31 -10.84 5.62
N VAL A 96 -12.63 -10.95 5.82
CA VAL A 96 -13.27 -11.31 7.10
C VAL A 96 -14.09 -12.61 7.00
N HIS A 97 -14.04 -13.32 5.86
CA HIS A 97 -14.80 -14.56 5.71
C HIS A 97 -14.19 -15.69 6.58
N PRO A 98 -14.97 -16.36 7.46
CA PRO A 98 -14.48 -17.38 8.39
C PRO A 98 -13.85 -18.62 7.70
N ASP A 99 -14.12 -18.79 6.41
CA ASP A 99 -13.68 -19.95 5.61
C ASP A 99 -12.51 -19.62 4.66
N GLN A 100 -12.08 -18.36 4.59
CA GLN A 100 -10.94 -17.91 3.78
C GLN A 100 -9.92 -17.24 4.70
N GLU A 101 -9.09 -18.07 5.32
CA GLU A 101 -7.96 -17.59 6.11
C GLU A 101 -6.95 -16.92 5.17
N ILE A 102 -7.04 -15.60 4.99
CA ILE A 102 -5.96 -14.82 4.38
C ILE A 102 -4.81 -14.84 5.39
N ARG A 103 -3.93 -15.81 5.24
CA ARG A 103 -2.68 -15.89 6.01
C ARG A 103 -1.75 -14.78 5.57
N LEU A 104 -1.95 -13.61 6.16
CA LEU A 104 -1.02 -12.50 6.07
C LEU A 104 0.19 -12.88 6.91
N ASN A 105 1.29 -13.23 6.26
CA ASN A 105 2.57 -13.40 6.93
C ASN A 105 3.09 -11.98 7.28
N VAL A 106 2.59 -11.43 8.38
CA VAL A 106 2.92 -10.08 8.87
C VAL A 106 4.30 -10.12 9.53
N VAL A 107 5.34 -10.39 8.74
CA VAL A 107 6.72 -10.22 9.19
C VAL A 107 7.14 -8.80 8.81
N THR A 108 7.23 -7.97 9.87
CA THR A 108 7.91 -6.67 9.99
C THR A 108 7.40 -5.48 9.16
N TYR A 109 7.00 -4.39 9.82
CA TYR A 109 7.90 -3.23 10.11
C TYR A 109 7.12 -2.07 10.76
N GLN A 110 7.67 -1.58 11.88
CA GLN A 110 7.53 -0.20 12.32
C GLN A 110 8.57 0.60 11.53
N LEU A 111 8.12 1.52 10.67
CA LEU A 111 8.92 2.63 10.15
C LEU A 111 8.45 3.90 10.85
#